data_AF-A0A1Y2T4L1-F1
#
_entry.id   AF-A0A1Y2T4L1-F1
#
_cell.length_a   1.000
_cell.length_b   1.000
_cell.length_c   1.000
_cell.angle_alpha   90.00
_cell.angle_beta   90.00
_cell.angle_gamma   90.00
#
_symmetry.space_group_name_H-M   'P 1'
#
loop_
_entity.id
_entity.type
_entity.pdbx_description
1 polymer ?
#
loop_
_entity_poly.entity_id
_entity_poly.type
_entity_poly.pdbx_seq_one_letter_code
_entity_poly.pdbx_strand_id
1 'polypeptide(L)'
;MLASTPLLVALAARLTAFRAHEGAGGRRSAEGIVLRPVGFSALLRKEMRLIVRDPRVWGRLLAAPVAAGAIVLSIFRSQPLLSDPAWTATALGVFCAGMVGMMTDVFTHGEADRVPLLRLSPTPLSRLIAAKTLPALPLVLLTAAAGGVFLAAEGSPGAPLLIAAGALAGTACAWFNVEYRFRMFTTRSTVRSYAAAFLMVLALFAASSAVLGHISFGPVVGVTNLVLAGLLFAGAFMLAGRPQW
;
A
#
# COMPACT_ATOMS: atom_id res chain seq x y z
N MET A 1 -7.24 20.47 9.10
CA MET A 1 -8.13 19.64 8.27
C MET A 1 -7.87 19.78 6.75
N LEU A 2 -6.62 19.88 6.27
CA LEU A 2 -6.34 20.17 4.84
C LEU A 2 -5.25 19.29 4.16
N ALA A 3 -4.68 18.30 4.87
CA ALA A 3 -3.57 17.49 4.34
C ALA A 3 -4.01 16.21 3.58
N SER A 4 -5.25 15.76 3.75
CA SER A 4 -5.80 14.60 3.00
C SER A 4 -6.38 14.98 1.64
N THR A 5 -6.63 16.27 1.42
CA THR A 5 -7.22 16.83 0.20
C THR A 5 -6.40 16.56 -1.06
N PRO A 6 -5.08 16.78 -1.13
CA PRO A 6 -4.34 16.53 -2.37
C PRO A 6 -4.23 15.04 -2.69
N LEU A 7 -4.19 14.18 -1.67
CA LEU A 7 -4.11 12.73 -1.87
C LEU A 7 -5.46 12.16 -2.32
N LEU A 8 -6.56 12.60 -1.70
CA LEU A 8 -7.92 12.27 -2.12
C LEU A 8 -8.25 12.87 -3.49
N VAL A 9 -7.72 14.05 -3.83
CA VAL A 9 -7.86 14.67 -5.15
C VAL A 9 -7.03 13.93 -6.19
N ALA A 10 -5.82 13.46 -5.88
CA ALA A 10 -5.03 12.62 -6.79
C ALA A 10 -5.66 11.23 -7.00
N LEU A 11 -6.24 10.65 -5.94
CA LEU A 11 -6.98 9.39 -6.02
C LEU A 11 -8.30 9.57 -6.79
N ALA A 12 -9.03 10.67 -6.53
CA ALA A 12 -10.23 11.04 -7.26
C ALA A 12 -9.94 11.37 -8.72
N ALA A 13 -8.85 12.08 -9.03
CA ALA A 13 -8.42 12.38 -10.40
C ALA A 13 -8.03 11.12 -11.17
N ARG A 14 -7.38 10.15 -10.52
CA ARG A 14 -7.16 8.83 -11.12
C ARG A 14 -8.47 8.08 -11.32
N LEU A 15 -9.41 8.12 -10.37
CA LEU A 15 -10.72 7.47 -10.49
C LEU A 15 -11.62 8.13 -11.55
N THR A 16 -11.54 9.45 -11.76
CA THR A 16 -12.31 10.18 -12.79
C THR A 16 -11.72 9.99 -14.17
N ALA A 17 -10.39 10.00 -14.32
CA ALA A 17 -9.72 9.58 -15.56
C ALA A 17 -10.08 8.12 -15.91
N PHE A 18 -10.34 7.28 -14.91
CA PHE A 18 -10.79 5.89 -15.10
C PHE A 18 -12.23 5.77 -15.61
N ARG A 19 -13.16 6.64 -15.17
CA ARG A 19 -14.55 6.68 -15.68
C ARG A 19 -14.61 7.12 -17.15
N ALA A 20 -13.72 8.02 -17.58
CA ALA A 20 -13.63 8.44 -18.97
C ALA A 20 -13.25 7.28 -19.92
N HIS A 21 -12.46 6.31 -19.44
CA HIS A 21 -12.14 5.09 -20.19
C HIS A 21 -13.23 4.00 -20.17
N GLU A 22 -14.22 4.06 -19.27
CA GLU A 22 -15.38 3.17 -19.32
C GLU A 22 -16.34 3.52 -20.48
N GLY A 23 -16.37 4.77 -20.93
CA GLY A 23 -17.17 5.21 -22.08
C GLY A 23 -16.62 4.82 -23.45
N ALA A 24 -15.33 4.47 -23.57
CA ALA A 24 -14.65 4.29 -24.85
C ALA A 24 -14.36 2.83 -25.25
N GLY A 25 -14.69 1.86 -24.39
CA GLY A 25 -14.20 0.48 -24.48
C GLY A 25 -15.11 -0.55 -25.17
N GLY A 26 -16.10 -0.13 -25.96
CA GLY A 26 -17.02 -1.03 -26.66
C GLY A 26 -16.55 -1.38 -28.08
N ARG A 27 -15.36 -1.97 -28.26
CA ARG A 27 -14.97 -2.51 -29.58
C ARG A 27 -15.41 -3.97 -29.73
N ARG A 28 -16.36 -4.20 -30.64
CA ARG A 28 -16.79 -5.53 -31.11
C ARG A 28 -15.63 -6.17 -31.89
N SER A 29 -15.16 -7.33 -31.44
CA SER A 29 -14.34 -8.25 -32.24
C SER A 29 -15.25 -9.22 -32.99
N ALA A 30 -14.84 -9.63 -34.19
CA ALA A 30 -15.64 -10.36 -35.19
C ALA A 30 -15.91 -11.84 -34.88
N GLU A 31 -15.61 -12.32 -33.68
CA GLU A 31 -15.97 -13.66 -33.20
C GLU A 31 -16.76 -13.51 -31.90
N GLY A 32 -17.97 -14.07 -31.88
CA GLY A 32 -19.07 -13.80 -30.95
C GLY A 32 -18.86 -14.19 -29.47
N ILE A 33 -17.66 -14.06 -28.91
CA ILE A 33 -17.46 -14.10 -27.46
C ILE A 33 -17.36 -12.65 -26.98
N VAL A 34 -18.51 -12.09 -26.61
CA VAL A 34 -18.57 -10.83 -25.88
C VAL A 34 -18.06 -11.09 -24.46
N LEU A 35 -16.73 -11.05 -24.27
CA LEU A 35 -16.12 -10.89 -22.95
C LEU A 35 -16.51 -9.50 -22.46
N ARG A 36 -17.69 -9.37 -21.85
CA ARG A 36 -18.06 -8.12 -21.16
C ARG A 36 -16.93 -7.83 -20.18
N PRO A 37 -16.24 -6.67 -20.27
CA PRO A 37 -15.33 -6.27 -19.22
C PRO A 37 -16.15 -6.24 -17.94
N VAL A 38 -15.89 -7.19 -17.03
CA VAL A 38 -16.53 -7.18 -15.72
C VAL A 38 -16.18 -5.83 -15.12
N GLY A 39 -17.21 -5.01 -14.85
CA GLY A 39 -17.00 -3.68 -14.30
C GLY A 39 -16.11 -3.74 -13.06
N PHE A 40 -15.29 -2.70 -12.84
CA PHE A 40 -14.36 -2.66 -11.71
C PHE A 40 -15.03 -2.97 -10.37
N SER A 41 -16.27 -2.51 -10.19
CA SER A 41 -17.11 -2.77 -9.02
C SER A 41 -17.45 -4.26 -8.82
N ALA A 42 -17.68 -5.01 -9.91
CA ALA A 42 -17.97 -6.43 -9.84
C ALA A 42 -16.70 -7.25 -9.54
N LEU A 43 -15.55 -6.82 -10.07
CA LEU A 43 -14.25 -7.42 -9.77
C LEU A 43 -13.89 -7.16 -8.29
N LEU A 44 -14.03 -5.93 -7.81
CA LEU A 44 -13.84 -5.59 -6.40
C LEU A 44 -14.79 -6.38 -5.49
N ARG A 45 -16.08 -6.49 -5.84
CA ARG A 45 -17.06 -7.25 -5.06
C ARG A 45 -16.73 -8.75 -5.01
N LYS A 46 -16.10 -9.30 -6.04
CA LYS A 46 -15.61 -10.68 -6.05
C LYS A 46 -14.44 -10.83 -5.08
N GLU A 47 -13.43 -9.97 -5.19
CA GLU A 47 -12.25 -10.00 -4.31
C GLU A 47 -12.64 -9.81 -2.84
N MET A 48 -13.48 -8.81 -2.52
CA MET A 48 -13.95 -8.61 -1.16
C MET A 48 -14.71 -9.81 -0.60
N ARG A 49 -15.52 -10.51 -1.41
CA ARG A 49 -16.22 -11.72 -0.96
C ARG A 49 -15.27 -12.89 -0.68
N LEU A 50 -14.21 -13.04 -1.46
CA LEU A 50 -13.19 -14.06 -1.24
C LEU A 50 -12.43 -13.79 0.06
N ILE A 51 -12.06 -12.53 0.28
CA ILE A 51 -11.30 -12.10 1.46
C ILE A 51 -12.13 -12.21 2.73
N VAL A 52 -13.38 -11.74 2.72
CA VAL A 52 -14.28 -11.80 3.89
C VAL A 52 -14.58 -13.24 4.29
N ARG A 53 -14.65 -14.18 3.34
CA ARG A 53 -15.02 -15.57 3.62
C ARG A 53 -13.86 -16.45 4.08
N ASP A 54 -12.60 -16.08 3.83
CA ASP A 54 -11.47 -16.92 4.20
C ASP A 54 -10.83 -16.46 5.54
N PRO A 55 -11.04 -17.19 6.64
CA PRO A 55 -10.50 -16.82 7.95
C PRO A 55 -8.97 -16.88 8.00
N ARG A 56 -8.33 -17.66 7.13
CA ARG A 56 -6.85 -17.76 7.08
C ARG A 56 -6.24 -16.49 6.53
N VAL A 57 -6.94 -15.83 5.60
CA VAL A 57 -6.54 -14.54 5.02
C VAL A 57 -6.55 -13.46 6.09
N TRP A 58 -7.62 -13.39 6.89
CA TRP A 58 -7.70 -12.49 8.05
C TRP A 58 -6.65 -12.81 9.11
N GLY A 59 -6.43 -14.09 9.40
CA GLY A 59 -5.38 -14.52 10.31
C GLY A 59 -4.01 -13.99 9.90
N ARG A 60 -3.62 -14.11 8.61
CA ARG A 60 -2.32 -13.59 8.14
C ARG A 60 -2.27 -12.06 8.10
N LEU A 61 -3.34 -11.42 7.65
CA LEU A 61 -3.41 -9.95 7.54
C LEU A 61 -3.43 -9.24 8.90
N LEU A 62 -4.02 -9.86 9.93
CA LEU A 62 -4.15 -9.26 11.26
C LEU A 62 -3.09 -9.76 12.24
N ALA A 63 -2.76 -11.05 12.23
CA ALA A 63 -1.84 -11.59 13.23
C ALA A 63 -0.42 -11.05 13.06
N ALA A 64 0.08 -10.89 11.83
CA ALA A 64 1.44 -10.41 11.61
C ALA A 64 1.64 -8.94 12.04
N PRO A 65 0.76 -7.98 11.69
CA PRO A 65 0.88 -6.61 12.20
C PRO A 65 0.66 -6.51 13.71
N VAL A 66 -0.26 -7.29 14.28
CA VAL A 66 -0.51 -7.29 15.73
C VAL A 66 0.67 -7.88 16.48
N ALA A 67 1.24 -9.00 16.01
CA ALA A 67 2.41 -9.61 16.61
C ALA A 67 3.64 -8.71 16.48
N ALA A 68 3.89 -8.14 15.30
CA ALA A 68 4.99 -7.21 15.10
C ALA A 68 4.81 -5.93 15.94
N GLY A 69 3.60 -5.37 15.99
CA GLY A 69 3.28 -4.23 16.85
C GLY A 69 3.49 -4.53 18.34
N ALA A 70 3.12 -5.74 18.79
CA ALA A 70 3.34 -6.18 20.17
C ALA A 70 4.83 -6.39 20.50
N ILE A 71 5.60 -6.99 19.58
CA ILE A 71 7.06 -7.16 19.72
C ILE A 71 7.77 -5.80 19.73
N VAL A 72 7.37 -4.90 18.83
CA VAL A 72 7.85 -3.52 18.82
C VAL A 72 7.53 -2.88 20.17
N LEU A 73 6.27 -2.85 20.59
CA LEU A 73 5.88 -2.25 21.87
C LEU A 73 6.64 -2.85 23.07
N SER A 74 6.92 -4.15 23.07
CA SER A 74 7.69 -4.79 24.15
C SER A 74 9.17 -4.40 24.14
N ILE A 75 9.80 -4.31 22.97
CA ILE A 75 11.18 -3.84 22.82
C ILE A 75 11.30 -2.37 23.24
N PHE A 76 10.39 -1.52 22.74
CA PHE A 76 10.40 -0.08 23.02
C PHE A 76 10.10 0.23 24.50
N ARG A 77 9.26 -0.56 25.18
CA ARG A 77 9.02 -0.43 26.63
C ARG A 77 10.15 -0.97 27.50
N SER A 78 10.92 -1.96 27.01
CA SER A 78 12.02 -2.55 27.78
C SER A 78 13.35 -1.81 27.60
N GLN A 79 13.46 -0.90 26.63
CA GLN A 79 14.65 -0.09 26.40
C GLN A 79 14.43 1.40 26.73
N PRO A 80 15.06 1.94 27.78
CA PRO A 80 14.89 3.34 28.19
C PRO A 80 15.48 4.36 27.19
N LEU A 81 16.36 3.92 26.27
CA LEU A 81 16.85 4.74 25.15
C LEU A 81 15.85 4.86 23.99
N LEU A 82 14.87 3.96 23.93
CA LEU A 82 13.86 3.91 22.87
C LEU A 82 12.46 4.26 23.39
N SER A 83 12.28 4.49 24.70
CA SER A 83 10.98 4.75 25.33
C SER A 83 10.34 6.09 24.95
N ASP A 84 10.94 6.84 24.02
CA ASP A 84 10.36 8.07 23.50
C ASP A 84 9.05 7.73 22.74
N PRO A 85 7.91 8.36 23.13
CA PRO A 85 6.60 8.09 22.53
C PRO A 85 6.59 8.33 21.01
N ALA A 86 7.46 9.21 20.48
CA ALA A 86 7.57 9.45 19.04
C ALA A 86 8.01 8.20 18.26
N TRP A 87 8.96 7.44 18.79
CA TRP A 87 9.46 6.21 18.15
C TRP A 87 8.44 5.09 18.20
N THR A 88 7.80 4.91 19.35
CA THR A 88 6.75 3.91 19.55
C THR A 88 5.58 4.15 18.59
N ALA A 89 5.14 5.41 18.49
CA ALA A 89 4.07 5.80 17.59
C ALA A 89 4.45 5.57 16.12
N THR A 90 5.67 5.97 15.72
CA THR A 90 6.13 5.81 14.33
C THR A 90 6.22 4.34 13.92
N ALA A 91 6.70 3.47 14.82
CA ALA A 91 6.75 2.05 14.56
C ALA A 91 5.34 1.42 14.46
N LEU A 92 4.41 1.83 15.32
CA LEU A 92 3.01 1.39 15.25
C LEU A 92 2.28 1.90 14.01
N GLY A 93 2.48 3.17 13.63
CA GLY A 93 1.70 3.83 12.59
C GLY A 93 2.27 3.70 11.19
N VAL A 94 3.59 3.76 11.03
CA VAL A 94 4.26 3.75 9.71
C VAL A 94 4.75 2.35 9.36
N PHE A 95 5.47 1.70 10.28
CA PHE A 95 6.07 0.40 10.00
C PHE A 95 5.03 -0.72 9.93
N CYS A 96 4.10 -0.78 10.90
CA CYS A 96 3.03 -1.78 10.86
C CYS A 96 2.08 -1.58 9.67
N ALA A 97 1.80 -0.33 9.29
CA ALA A 97 1.02 -0.03 8.07
C ALA A 97 1.75 -0.48 6.80
N GLY A 98 3.06 -0.23 6.71
CA GLY A 98 3.92 -0.75 5.64
C GLY A 98 3.90 -2.28 5.57
N MET A 99 3.97 -2.96 6.73
CA MET A 99 3.87 -4.41 6.82
C MET A 99 2.52 -4.96 6.34
N VAL A 100 1.40 -4.33 6.72
CA VAL A 100 0.07 -4.68 6.17
C VAL A 100 0.10 -4.59 4.64
N GLY A 101 0.72 -3.54 4.10
CA GLY A 101 0.94 -3.39 2.67
C GLY A 101 1.80 -4.51 2.06
N MET A 102 2.87 -4.94 2.73
CA MET A 102 3.71 -6.05 2.26
C MET A 102 3.05 -7.43 2.40
N MET A 103 1.96 -7.56 3.17
CA MET A 103 1.21 -8.81 3.34
C MET A 103 0.02 -8.93 2.38
N THR A 104 -0.15 -7.98 1.44
CA THR A 104 -1.19 -8.04 0.40
C THR A 104 -0.96 -9.16 -0.63
N ASP A 105 0.17 -9.86 -0.58
CA ASP A 105 0.44 -11.03 -1.41
C ASP A 105 -0.49 -12.20 -1.11
N VAL A 106 -1.09 -12.23 0.08
CA VAL A 106 -2.18 -13.16 0.41
C VAL A 106 -3.34 -13.05 -0.60
N PHE A 107 -3.57 -11.87 -1.17
CA PHE A 107 -4.62 -11.65 -2.18
C PHE A 107 -4.22 -12.07 -3.60
N THR A 108 -2.92 -12.29 -3.86
CA THR A 108 -2.40 -12.72 -5.17
C THR A 108 -2.04 -14.21 -5.20
N HIS A 109 -2.05 -14.91 -4.06
CA HIS A 109 -1.63 -16.31 -3.94
C HIS A 109 -2.41 -17.27 -4.87
N GLY A 110 -3.72 -17.06 -5.04
CA GLY A 110 -4.56 -17.87 -5.94
C GLY A 110 -4.60 -17.41 -7.40
N GLU A 111 -3.82 -16.38 -7.76
CA GLU A 111 -3.77 -15.90 -9.15
C GLU A 111 -2.69 -16.57 -9.98
N ALA A 112 -1.71 -17.23 -9.36
CA ALA A 112 -0.64 -17.93 -10.07
C ALA A 112 -1.21 -18.88 -11.13
N ASP A 113 -2.25 -19.65 -10.76
CA ASP A 113 -2.92 -20.61 -11.62
C ASP A 113 -3.82 -19.93 -12.68
N ARG A 114 -4.22 -18.68 -12.45
CA ARG A 114 -5.09 -17.89 -13.33
C ARG A 114 -4.33 -16.99 -14.28
N VAL A 115 -3.00 -16.87 -14.14
CA VAL A 115 -2.15 -16.04 -15.00
C VAL A 115 -2.38 -16.26 -16.50
N PRO A 116 -2.53 -17.51 -17.03
CA PRO A 116 -2.82 -17.71 -18.44
C PRO A 116 -4.16 -17.10 -18.87
N LEU A 117 -5.19 -17.19 -18.02
CA LEU A 117 -6.51 -16.60 -18.27
C LEU A 117 -6.49 -15.07 -18.12
N LEU A 118 -5.68 -14.55 -17.19
CA LEU A 118 -5.51 -13.10 -17.02
C LEU A 118 -4.84 -12.45 -18.23
N ARG A 119 -3.90 -13.14 -18.88
CA ARG A 119 -3.25 -12.67 -20.13
C ARG A 119 -4.25 -12.58 -21.30
N LEU A 120 -5.26 -13.45 -21.31
CA LEU A 120 -6.32 -13.46 -22.31
C LEU A 120 -7.46 -12.50 -21.97
N SER A 121 -7.50 -11.99 -20.73
CA SER A 121 -8.58 -11.11 -20.29
C SER A 121 -8.41 -9.70 -20.88
N PRO A 122 -9.50 -9.04 -21.31
CA PRO A 122 -9.47 -7.64 -21.75
C PRO A 122 -9.31 -6.67 -20.57
N THR A 123 -9.26 -7.16 -19.33
CA THR A 123 -9.10 -6.32 -18.15
C THR A 123 -7.66 -5.84 -18.00
N PRO A 124 -7.42 -4.52 -17.95
CA PRO A 124 -6.07 -4.00 -17.78
C PRO A 124 -5.49 -4.42 -16.42
N LEU A 125 -4.21 -4.81 -16.42
CA LEU A 125 -3.46 -5.25 -15.23
C LEU A 125 -3.56 -4.25 -14.06
N SER A 126 -3.61 -2.95 -14.36
CA SER A 126 -3.79 -1.88 -13.36
C SER A 126 -5.13 -1.95 -12.62
N ARG A 127 -6.24 -2.37 -13.28
CA ARG A 127 -7.53 -2.58 -12.60
C ARG A 127 -7.48 -3.77 -11.66
N LEU A 128 -6.75 -4.81 -12.05
CA LEU A 128 -6.64 -6.03 -11.27
C LEU A 128 -5.76 -5.82 -10.03
N ILE A 129 -4.65 -5.08 -10.19
CA ILE A 129 -3.84 -4.60 -9.06
C ILE A 129 -4.70 -3.75 -8.12
N ALA A 130 -5.41 -2.75 -8.66
CA ALA A 130 -6.26 -1.86 -7.85
C ALA A 130 -7.32 -2.63 -7.05
N ALA A 131 -7.97 -3.63 -7.65
CA ALA A 131 -9.00 -4.39 -6.97
C ALA A 131 -8.47 -5.31 -5.87
N LYS A 132 -7.20 -5.73 -5.96
CA LYS A 132 -6.54 -6.55 -4.93
C LYS A 132 -5.89 -5.74 -3.82
N THR A 133 -5.53 -4.49 -4.10
CA THR A 133 -4.95 -3.58 -3.11
C THR A 133 -6.02 -2.90 -2.26
N LEU A 134 -7.16 -2.55 -2.86
CA LEU A 134 -8.27 -1.86 -2.20
C LEU A 134 -8.74 -2.52 -0.89
N PRO A 135 -8.89 -3.85 -0.81
CA PRO A 135 -9.31 -4.53 0.42
C PRO A 135 -8.32 -4.38 1.59
N ALA A 136 -7.05 -4.09 1.31
CA ALA A 136 -6.02 -3.88 2.34
C ALA A 136 -6.08 -2.46 2.94
N LEU A 137 -6.62 -1.49 2.21
CA LEU A 137 -6.59 -0.07 2.59
C LEU A 137 -7.26 0.24 3.94
N PRO A 138 -8.41 -0.37 4.30
CA PRO A 138 -8.99 -0.16 5.62
C PRO A 138 -8.06 -0.58 6.75
N LEU A 139 -7.33 -1.68 6.60
CA LEU A 139 -6.37 -2.16 7.61
C LEU A 139 -5.13 -1.27 7.70
N VAL A 140 -4.65 -0.76 6.56
CA VAL A 140 -3.57 0.24 6.50
C VAL A 140 -3.99 1.51 7.24
N LEU A 141 -5.21 1.98 7.02
CA LEU A 141 -5.73 3.18 7.69
C LEU A 141 -5.91 2.96 9.19
N LEU A 142 -6.41 1.80 9.61
CA LEU A 142 -6.58 1.46 11.02
C LEU A 142 -5.24 1.41 11.76
N THR A 143 -4.21 0.82 11.17
CA THR A 143 -2.86 0.76 11.78
C THR A 143 -2.21 2.15 11.84
N ALA A 144 -2.29 2.93 10.76
CA ALA A 144 -1.81 4.31 10.75
C ALA A 144 -2.54 5.19 11.79
N ALA A 145 -3.87 5.03 11.90
CA ALA A 145 -4.68 5.72 12.90
C ALA A 145 -4.32 5.32 14.33
N ALA A 146 -4.05 4.03 14.60
CA ALA A 146 -3.65 3.56 15.92
C ALA A 146 -2.37 4.24 16.42
N GLY A 147 -1.35 4.36 15.56
CA GLY A 147 -0.12 5.10 15.89
C GLY A 147 -0.38 6.60 16.10
N GLY A 148 -1.29 7.20 15.31
CA GLY A 148 -1.66 8.61 15.46
C GLY A 148 -2.42 8.90 16.75
N VAL A 149 -3.36 8.02 17.13
CA VAL A 149 -4.12 8.12 18.39
C VAL A 149 -3.18 7.96 19.59
N PHE A 150 -2.23 7.03 19.52
CA PHE A 150 -1.21 6.88 20.56
C PHE A 150 -0.40 8.18 20.72
N LEU A 151 0.04 8.77 19.62
CA LEU A 151 0.82 10.02 19.63
C LEU A 151 0.01 11.22 20.17
N ALA A 152 -1.29 11.26 19.86
CA ALA A 152 -2.21 12.28 20.38
C ALA A 152 -2.48 12.11 21.89
N ALA A 153 -2.57 10.87 22.38
CA ALA A 153 -2.75 10.58 23.81
C ALA A 153 -1.53 11.01 24.64
N GLU A 154 -0.34 10.92 24.07
CA GLU A 154 0.93 11.40 24.66
C GLU A 154 1.12 12.93 24.54
N GLY A 155 0.13 13.65 23.99
CA GLY A 155 0.16 15.12 23.86
C GLY A 155 1.15 15.64 22.80
N SER A 156 1.68 14.77 21.93
CA SER A 156 2.71 15.16 20.97
C SER A 156 2.10 15.70 19.67
N PRO A 157 2.55 16.88 19.17
CA PRO A 157 2.07 17.45 17.93
C PRO A 157 2.70 16.73 16.73
N GLY A 158 2.08 15.64 16.29
CA GLY A 158 2.56 14.87 15.13
C GLY A 158 1.57 13.85 14.57
N ALA A 159 0.44 13.63 15.25
CA ALA A 159 -0.53 12.59 14.90
C ALA A 159 -1.05 12.69 13.45
N PRO A 160 -1.40 13.88 12.91
CA PRO A 160 -1.88 13.97 11.52
C PRO A 160 -0.81 13.58 10.49
N LEU A 161 0.45 13.97 10.73
CA LEU A 161 1.57 13.62 9.85
C LEU A 161 1.84 12.12 9.91
N LEU A 162 1.81 11.52 11.09
CA LEU A 162 2.01 10.08 11.26
C LEU A 162 0.93 9.28 10.53
N ILE A 163 -0.35 9.67 10.67
CA ILE A 163 -1.44 9.01 9.96
C ILE A 163 -1.22 9.11 8.44
N ALA A 164 -0.82 10.28 7.95
CA ALA A 164 -0.54 10.49 6.54
C ALA A 164 0.65 9.65 6.05
N ALA A 165 1.77 9.66 6.79
CA ALA A 165 2.98 8.90 6.47
C ALA A 165 2.72 7.40 6.50
N GLY A 166 1.97 6.91 7.49
CA GLY A 166 1.59 5.51 7.61
C GLY A 166 0.62 5.05 6.54
N ALA A 167 -0.40 5.86 6.22
CA ALA A 167 -1.31 5.57 5.12
C ALA A 167 -0.55 5.53 3.77
N LEU A 168 0.33 6.51 3.51
CA LEU A 168 1.20 6.54 2.33
C LEU A 168 2.08 5.29 2.23
N ALA A 169 2.81 4.98 3.30
CA ALA A 169 3.68 3.82 3.37
C ALA A 169 2.91 2.51 3.10
N GLY A 170 1.82 2.28 3.82
CA GLY A 170 1.03 1.05 3.68
C GLY A 170 0.35 0.92 2.32
N THR A 171 -0.20 2.01 1.78
CA THR A 171 -0.81 2.01 0.43
C THR A 171 0.22 1.77 -0.67
N ALA A 172 1.40 2.40 -0.58
CA ALA A 172 2.48 2.22 -1.55
C ALA A 172 3.04 0.79 -1.49
N CYS A 173 3.30 0.25 -0.29
CA CYS A 173 3.72 -1.14 -0.11
C CYS A 173 2.66 -2.13 -0.62
N ALA A 174 1.38 -1.90 -0.35
CA ALA A 174 0.27 -2.70 -0.86
C ALA A 174 0.30 -2.78 -2.38
N TRP A 175 0.38 -1.62 -3.04
CA TRP A 175 0.40 -1.55 -4.49
C TRP A 175 1.64 -2.20 -5.10
N PHE A 176 2.81 -1.88 -4.55
CA PHE A 176 4.08 -2.40 -5.02
C PHE A 176 4.13 -3.92 -4.92
N ASN A 177 3.72 -4.48 -3.79
CA ASN A 177 3.76 -5.91 -3.55
C ASN A 177 2.83 -6.68 -4.48
N VAL A 178 1.60 -6.18 -4.70
CA VAL A 178 0.66 -6.77 -5.65
C VAL A 178 1.20 -6.70 -7.08
N GLU A 179 1.71 -5.55 -7.52
CA GLU A 179 2.32 -5.40 -8.84
C GLU A 179 3.54 -6.33 -9.03
N TYR A 180 4.40 -6.37 -8.02
CA TYR A 180 5.60 -7.20 -8.00
C TYR A 180 5.27 -8.69 -8.15
N ARG A 181 4.24 -9.17 -7.42
CA ARG A 181 3.77 -10.57 -7.52
C ARG A 181 3.22 -10.89 -8.90
N PHE A 182 2.40 -10.01 -9.49
CA PHE A 182 1.92 -10.23 -10.86
C PHE A 182 3.07 -10.31 -11.88
N ARG A 183 4.11 -9.50 -11.71
CA ARG A 183 5.31 -9.55 -12.56
C ARG A 183 6.11 -10.82 -12.35
N MET A 184 6.21 -11.32 -11.13
CA MET A 184 6.94 -12.56 -10.85
C MET A 184 6.31 -13.76 -11.57
N PHE A 185 4.99 -13.73 -11.81
CA PHE A 185 4.31 -14.75 -12.63
C PHE A 185 4.58 -14.62 -14.13
N THR A 186 5.03 -13.46 -14.61
CA THR A 186 5.23 -13.20 -16.05
C THR A 186 6.69 -13.10 -16.47
N THR A 187 7.59 -12.78 -15.55
CA THR A 187 9.00 -12.43 -15.83
C THR A 187 9.92 -12.96 -14.73
N ARG A 188 11.11 -13.44 -15.09
CA ARG A 188 12.14 -13.86 -14.11
C ARG A 188 12.63 -12.66 -13.30
N SER A 189 13.02 -12.88 -12.04
CA SER A 189 13.54 -11.79 -11.18
C SER A 189 14.83 -11.21 -11.76
N THR A 190 14.94 -9.89 -11.79
CA THR A 190 16.12 -9.19 -12.31
C THR A 190 16.76 -8.31 -11.23
N VAL A 191 17.97 -7.80 -11.47
CA VAL A 191 18.62 -6.81 -10.59
C VAL A 191 17.71 -5.59 -10.35
N ARG A 192 16.87 -5.21 -11.33
CA ARG A 192 15.89 -4.12 -11.19
C ARG A 192 14.81 -4.44 -10.16
N SER A 193 14.39 -5.70 -10.05
CA SER A 193 13.45 -6.17 -9.03
C SER A 193 14.00 -5.96 -7.61
N TYR A 194 15.28 -6.29 -7.41
CA TYR A 194 15.97 -6.05 -6.13
C TYR A 194 16.16 -4.56 -5.85
N ALA A 195 16.56 -3.77 -6.85
CA ALA A 195 16.69 -2.32 -6.72
C ALA A 195 15.35 -1.65 -6.35
N ALA A 196 14.25 -2.08 -6.96
CA ALA A 196 12.91 -1.56 -6.64
C ALA A 196 12.48 -1.92 -5.21
N ALA A 197 12.73 -3.16 -4.77
CA ALA A 197 12.47 -3.57 -3.39
C ALA A 197 13.33 -2.80 -2.38
N PHE A 198 14.61 -2.56 -2.70
CA PHE A 198 15.50 -1.75 -1.88
C PHE A 198 15.03 -0.30 -1.76
N LEU A 199 14.59 0.33 -2.86
CA LEU A 199 14.00 1.67 -2.83
C LEU A 199 12.72 1.73 -1.99
N MET A 200 11.90 0.67 -2.01
CA MET A 200 10.70 0.57 -1.17
C MET A 200 11.06 0.56 0.32
N VAL A 201 12.11 -0.18 0.70
CA VAL A 201 12.63 -0.20 2.07
C VAL A 201 13.17 1.17 2.48
N LEU A 202 13.97 1.82 1.62
CA LEU A 202 14.46 3.17 1.87
C LEU A 202 13.32 4.19 2.02
N ALA A 203 12.26 4.06 1.22
CA ALA A 203 11.08 4.93 1.31
C ALA A 203 10.36 4.78 2.66
N LEU A 204 10.29 3.57 3.21
CA LEU A 204 9.75 3.33 4.56
C LEU A 204 10.59 3.99 5.65
N PHE A 205 11.92 3.91 5.54
CA PHE A 205 12.82 4.60 6.47
C PHE A 205 12.68 6.12 6.36
N ALA A 206 12.58 6.67 5.14
CA ALA A 206 12.35 8.10 4.91
C ALA A 206 10.99 8.58 5.42
N ALA A 207 9.93 7.77 5.29
CA ALA A 207 8.61 8.08 5.85
C ALA A 207 8.63 8.07 7.39
N SER A 208 9.42 7.17 7.98
CA SER A 208 9.61 7.12 9.44
C SER A 208 10.43 8.31 9.94
N SER A 209 11.50 8.68 9.22
CA SER A 209 12.31 9.86 9.53
C SER A 209 11.56 11.17 9.29
N ALA A 210 10.51 11.18 8.46
CA ALA A 210 9.62 12.32 8.33
C ALA A 210 8.81 12.59 9.60
N VAL A 211 8.25 11.54 10.20
CA VAL A 211 7.48 11.66 11.45
C VAL A 211 8.38 12.08 12.60
N LEU A 212 9.51 11.39 12.77
CA LEU A 212 10.48 11.71 13.82
C LEU A 212 11.10 13.10 13.61
N GLY A 213 11.46 13.43 12.38
CA GLY A 213 12.01 14.75 12.04
C GLY A 213 11.04 15.89 12.32
N HIS A 214 9.74 15.67 12.10
CA HIS A 214 8.70 16.65 12.43
C HIS A 214 8.61 16.92 13.92
N ILE A 215 8.67 15.86 14.74
CA ILE A 215 8.49 15.95 16.19
C ILE A 215 9.75 16.54 16.85
N SER A 216 10.94 16.11 16.40
CA SER A 216 12.20 16.50 17.03
C SER A 216 12.81 17.81 16.50
N PHE A 217 12.63 18.11 15.21
CA PHE A 217 13.30 19.25 14.55
C PHE A 217 12.33 20.21 13.87
N GLY A 218 11.03 19.94 13.96
CA GLY A 218 9.97 20.80 13.44
C GLY A 218 9.52 20.48 12.00
N PRO A 219 8.51 21.23 11.52
CA PRO A 219 7.71 20.82 10.36
C PRO A 219 8.46 20.78 9.04
N VAL A 220 9.45 21.65 8.85
CA VAL A 220 10.22 21.73 7.61
C VAL A 220 11.01 20.44 7.36
N VAL A 221 11.66 19.92 8.41
CA VAL A 221 12.44 18.66 8.32
C VAL A 221 11.52 17.49 8.01
N GLY A 222 10.38 17.42 8.72
CA GLY A 222 9.39 16.36 8.49
C GLY A 222 8.82 16.35 7.08
N VAL A 223 8.43 17.51 6.55
CA VAL A 223 7.90 17.62 5.18
C VAL A 223 8.96 17.26 4.13
N THR A 224 10.20 17.71 4.33
CA THR A 224 11.30 17.41 3.39
C THR A 224 11.55 15.90 3.29
N ASN A 225 11.61 15.21 4.43
CA ASN A 225 11.77 13.76 4.47
C ASN A 225 10.56 13.02 3.88
N LEU A 226 9.35 13.56 4.04
CA LEU A 226 8.14 12.99 3.44
C LEU A 226 8.16 13.12 1.91
N VAL A 227 8.61 14.26 1.37
CA VAL A 227 8.79 14.44 -0.08
C VAL A 227 9.84 13.47 -0.61
N LEU A 228 10.95 13.31 0.10
CA LEU A 228 11.98 12.32 -0.25
C LEU A 228 11.42 10.89 -0.27
N ALA A 229 10.61 10.51 0.73
CA ALA A 229 9.94 9.22 0.74
C ALA A 229 9.05 9.04 -0.49
N GLY A 230 8.28 10.07 -0.87
CA GLY A 230 7.47 10.08 -2.09
C GLY A 230 8.29 9.85 -3.37
N LEU A 231 9.46 10.48 -3.49
CA LEU A 231 10.37 10.28 -4.62
C LEU A 231 10.92 8.84 -4.67
N LEU A 232 11.27 8.28 -3.52
CA LEU A 232 11.75 6.90 -3.42
C LEU A 232 10.65 5.90 -3.79
N PHE A 233 9.40 6.13 -3.33
CA PHE A 233 8.25 5.34 -3.77
C PHE A 233 8.05 5.43 -5.29
N ALA A 234 8.07 6.64 -5.86
CA ALA A 234 7.94 6.83 -7.30
C ALA A 234 9.05 6.12 -8.08
N GLY A 235 10.30 6.19 -7.61
CA GLY A 235 11.44 5.47 -8.18
C GLY A 235 11.25 3.96 -8.14
N ALA A 236 10.79 3.41 -7.01
CA ALA A 236 10.47 1.99 -6.88
C ALA A 236 9.39 1.55 -7.87
N PHE A 237 8.31 2.35 -8.02
CA PHE A 237 7.26 2.09 -9.01
C PHE A 237 7.74 2.22 -10.45
N MET A 238 8.67 3.13 -10.77
CA MET A 238 9.23 3.25 -12.11
C MET A 238 10.13 2.06 -12.47
N LEU A 239 10.96 1.62 -11.52
CA LEU A 239 11.83 0.46 -11.71
C LEU A 239 11.05 -0.85 -11.78
N ALA A 240 10.01 -0.98 -10.95
CA ALA A 240 9.05 -2.07 -11.08
C ALA A 240 8.29 -1.93 -12.41
N GLY A 241 7.79 -0.74 -12.73
CA GLY A 241 6.79 -0.39 -13.75
C GLY A 241 7.19 -0.58 -15.22
N ARG A 242 8.49 -0.59 -15.56
CA ARG A 242 8.88 -0.70 -16.97
C ARG A 242 8.50 -2.06 -17.56
N PRO A 243 7.67 -2.11 -18.61
CA PRO A 243 7.40 -3.34 -19.32
C PRO A 243 8.67 -3.76 -20.08
N GLN A 244 9.13 -4.99 -19.87
CA GLN A 244 9.96 -5.69 -20.87
C GLN A 244 8.99 -6.58 -21.64
N TRP A 245 8.48 -6.06 -22.75
CA TRP A 245 7.84 -6.85 -23.79
C TRP A 245 8.81 -6.89 -24.95
#